data_AF-A0A0E3VX99-F1
#
_entry.id   AF-A0A0E3VX99-F1
#
_cell.length_a   1.000
_cell.length_b   1.000
_cell.length_c   1.000
_cell.angle_alpha   90.00
_cell.angle_beta   90.00
_cell.angle_gamma   90.00
#
_symmetry.space_group_name_H-M   'P 1'
#
loop_
_entity.id
_entity.type
_entity.pdbx_description
1 polymer ?
#
loop_
_entity_poly.entity_id
_entity_poly.type
_entity_poly.pdbx_seq_one_letter_code
_entity_poly.pdbx_strand_id
1 'polypeptide(L)'
;MAHVEVEVTEAAGEVAVQSPRRPSLLASLERLLGLAVEIPAATLVVAEIAILFAGVVARYGLHRPLIWSDELASILFLWLAMLGAAVAFRRSEHMRMTAVVASAGPAMRAYLDLVATCAALAFLALIVWPSWDYAYEESFITTPALQIPNIWRAAALPAGICLMAAFALLRLLRAADVRIVLTAVISVAVIVGLFWLAQPYLRPLGNLNLVIFFVGVAGFCVFAGVPIAFGFGLAIFGYLALTTRTPVMVLIGRMDEGMSHLILLSVPLFVFLGLLIEMTGMARAMVAFLASLLGHVRGGLHYVLVGAMYLVSGISGAKAADMAAVAPVLFPEMKQRGARPGDLVALLAATGPRPRPFRRASC
;
A
#
# COMPACT_ATOMS: atom_id res chain seq x y z
N MET A 1 -15.71 -36.54 -31.14
CA MET A 1 -16.98 -36.96 -30.49
C MET A 1 -16.59 -37.81 -29.30
N ALA A 2 -16.83 -37.50 -28.03
CA ALA A 2 -17.63 -36.48 -27.39
C ALA A 2 -16.91 -36.02 -26.10
N HIS A 3 -17.13 -34.75 -25.74
CA HIS A 3 -16.73 -34.14 -24.48
C HIS A 3 -17.48 -34.81 -23.32
N VAL A 4 -16.76 -35.15 -22.25
CA VAL A 4 -17.36 -35.45 -20.94
C VAL A 4 -16.98 -34.31 -20.03
N GLU A 5 -17.87 -33.32 -19.93
CA GLU A 5 -17.89 -32.36 -18.84
C GLU A 5 -18.29 -33.11 -17.57
N VAL A 6 -17.38 -33.13 -16.58
CA VAL A 6 -17.73 -33.49 -15.21
C VAL A 6 -18.09 -32.20 -14.51
N GLU A 7 -19.39 -31.96 -14.36
CA GLU A 7 -19.97 -31.00 -13.44
C GLU A 7 -19.42 -31.23 -12.02
N VAL A 8 -18.88 -30.17 -11.43
CA VAL A 8 -18.57 -30.10 -9.99
C VAL A 8 -19.48 -29.04 -9.39
N THR A 9 -20.66 -29.46 -8.98
CA THR A 9 -21.52 -28.88 -7.93
C THR A 9 -21.28 -29.76 -6.68
N GLU A 10 -21.03 -29.31 -5.45
CA GLU A 10 -21.52 -28.20 -4.64
C GLU A 10 -20.61 -28.10 -3.38
N ALA A 11 -20.21 -26.91 -2.94
CA ALA A 11 -20.73 -26.19 -1.76
C ALA A 11 -19.80 -26.20 -0.51
N ALA A 12 -19.11 -25.08 -0.29
CA ALA A 12 -18.89 -24.48 1.05
C ALA A 12 -18.26 -23.07 0.92
N GLY A 13 -19.09 -22.02 0.98
CA GLY A 13 -18.64 -20.71 1.46
C GLY A 13 -18.52 -19.55 0.47
N GLU A 14 -19.22 -19.55 -0.67
CA GLU A 14 -19.49 -18.30 -1.39
C GLU A 14 -20.67 -17.59 -0.73
N VAL A 15 -20.36 -16.56 0.07
CA VAL A 15 -21.36 -15.59 0.53
C VAL A 15 -21.96 -14.97 -0.72
N ALA A 16 -23.22 -15.31 -0.99
CA ALA A 16 -24.02 -14.75 -2.07
C ALA A 16 -23.92 -13.21 -2.05
N VAL A 17 -23.23 -12.66 -3.04
CA VAL A 17 -23.19 -11.23 -3.31
C VAL A 17 -24.58 -10.86 -3.84
N GLN A 18 -25.47 -10.47 -2.94
CA GLN A 18 -26.75 -9.87 -3.32
C GLN A 18 -26.48 -8.52 -3.99
N SER A 19 -26.74 -8.43 -5.30
CA SER A 19 -26.98 -7.20 -6.04
C SER A 19 -28.31 -7.36 -6.81
N PRO A 20 -29.17 -6.34 -7.00
CA PRO A 20 -28.93 -4.91 -6.82
C PRO A 20 -29.92 -4.28 -5.82
N ARG A 21 -29.45 -3.79 -4.67
CA ARG A 21 -30.20 -2.72 -3.97
C ARG A 21 -30.00 -1.44 -4.80
N ARG A 22 -31.08 -0.67 -5.03
CA ARG A 22 -31.13 0.60 -5.79
C ARG A 22 -29.80 1.37 -5.75
N PRO A 23 -29.37 2.05 -6.83
CA PRO A 23 -28.19 2.92 -6.76
C PRO A 23 -28.45 3.95 -5.65
N SER A 24 -27.85 3.72 -4.48
CA SER A 24 -27.91 4.68 -3.41
C SER A 24 -27.06 5.87 -3.87
N LEU A 25 -27.44 7.09 -3.51
CA LEU A 25 -26.61 8.26 -3.81
C LEU A 25 -25.16 8.05 -3.31
N LEU A 26 -25.00 7.32 -2.20
CA LEU A 26 -23.71 6.88 -1.68
C LEU A 26 -22.95 5.96 -2.64
N ALA A 27 -23.62 5.02 -3.32
CA ALA A 27 -23.06 4.16 -4.38
C ALA A 27 -22.38 4.99 -5.46
N SER A 28 -23.13 5.96 -6.00
CA SER A 28 -22.68 6.86 -7.05
C SER A 28 -21.57 7.80 -6.59
N LEU A 29 -21.66 8.33 -5.37
CA LEU A 29 -20.65 9.23 -4.81
C LEU A 29 -19.29 8.57 -4.66
N GLU A 30 -19.20 7.34 -4.13
CA GLU A 30 -17.91 6.65 -4.03
C GLU A 30 -17.34 6.28 -5.40
N ARG A 31 -18.20 5.95 -6.37
CA ARG A 31 -17.75 5.69 -7.73
C ARG A 31 -17.17 6.95 -8.37
N LEU A 32 -17.84 8.09 -8.21
CA LEU A 32 -17.39 9.38 -8.72
C LEU A 32 -16.11 9.85 -8.02
N LEU A 33 -16.07 9.78 -6.69
CA LEU A 33 -14.87 10.06 -5.90
C LEU A 33 -13.72 9.12 -6.30
N GLY A 34 -14.05 7.86 -6.52
CA GLY A 34 -13.15 6.84 -7.02
C GLY A 34 -12.49 7.21 -8.34
N LEU A 35 -13.29 7.57 -9.34
CA LEU A 35 -12.80 8.02 -10.64
C LEU A 35 -12.00 9.32 -10.53
N ALA A 36 -12.45 10.25 -9.68
CA ALA A 36 -11.76 11.51 -9.43
C ALA A 36 -10.38 11.35 -8.79
N VAL A 37 -10.10 10.21 -8.13
CA VAL A 37 -8.78 9.89 -7.57
C VAL A 37 -7.97 8.99 -8.51
N GLU A 38 -8.59 7.98 -9.12
CA GLU A 38 -7.91 7.03 -10.00
C GLU A 38 -7.40 7.67 -11.30
N ILE A 39 -8.18 8.57 -11.92
CA ILE A 39 -7.78 9.20 -13.17
C ILE A 39 -6.53 10.07 -12.97
N PRO A 40 -6.48 11.01 -12.00
CA PRO A 40 -5.27 11.76 -11.73
C PRO A 40 -4.09 10.88 -11.31
N ALA A 41 -4.31 9.85 -10.49
CA ALA A 41 -3.24 8.92 -10.11
C ALA A 41 -2.65 8.22 -11.35
N ALA A 42 -3.48 7.71 -12.25
CA ALA A 42 -3.02 7.07 -13.49
C ALA A 42 -2.28 8.07 -14.41
N THR A 43 -2.79 9.30 -14.53
CA THR A 43 -2.12 10.36 -15.30
C THR A 43 -0.76 10.71 -14.69
N LEU A 44 -0.65 10.78 -13.35
CA LEU A 44 0.62 11.04 -12.67
C LEU A 44 1.64 9.93 -12.93
N VAL A 45 1.26 8.65 -12.88
CA VAL A 45 2.18 7.54 -13.22
C VAL A 45 2.76 7.72 -14.62
N VAL A 46 1.92 8.04 -15.60
CA VAL A 46 2.36 8.25 -16.99
C VAL A 46 3.28 9.48 -17.09
N ALA A 47 2.92 10.58 -16.42
CA ALA A 47 3.72 11.79 -16.39
C ALA A 47 5.10 11.54 -15.76
N GLU A 48 5.16 10.78 -14.65
CA GLU A 48 6.42 10.41 -14.01
C GLU A 48 7.31 9.57 -14.91
N ILE A 49 6.74 8.53 -15.55
CA ILE A 49 7.50 7.70 -16.49
C ILE A 49 8.07 8.58 -17.61
N ALA A 50 7.27 9.49 -18.17
CA ALA A 50 7.71 10.38 -19.24
C ALA A 50 8.82 11.35 -18.77
N ILE A 51 8.68 11.98 -17.60
CA ILE A 51 9.66 12.92 -17.05
C ILE A 51 10.96 12.21 -16.70
N LEU A 52 10.89 11.06 -16.02
CA LEU A 52 12.08 10.28 -15.64
C LEU A 52 12.79 9.74 -16.88
N PHE A 53 12.04 9.22 -17.86
CA PHE A 53 12.62 8.75 -19.11
C PHE A 53 13.27 9.90 -19.88
N ALA A 54 12.63 11.06 -19.99
CA ALA A 54 13.20 12.25 -20.61
C ALA A 54 14.48 12.71 -19.88
N GLY A 55 14.49 12.69 -18.54
CA GLY A 55 15.66 12.99 -17.73
C GLY A 55 16.83 12.05 -18.01
N VAL A 56 16.57 10.74 -18.09
CA VAL A 56 17.56 9.72 -18.45
C VAL A 56 18.09 9.92 -19.87
N VAL A 57 17.21 10.11 -20.86
CA VAL A 57 17.61 10.34 -22.26
C VAL A 57 18.42 11.62 -22.41
N ALA A 58 18.01 12.71 -21.76
CA ALA A 58 18.74 13.97 -21.81
C ALA A 58 20.12 13.85 -21.14
N ARG A 59 20.21 13.13 -20.02
CA ARG A 59 21.46 12.90 -19.29
C ARG A 59 22.44 12.01 -20.04
N TYR A 60 21.99 10.85 -20.52
CA TYR A 60 22.88 9.84 -21.12
C TYR A 60 22.99 9.95 -22.64
N GLY A 61 21.92 10.35 -23.33
CA GLY A 61 21.92 10.52 -24.78
C GLY A 61 22.44 11.89 -25.20
N LEU A 62 21.85 12.96 -24.65
CA LEU A 62 22.17 14.34 -25.06
C LEU A 62 23.31 14.98 -24.26
N HIS A 63 23.85 14.29 -23.24
CA HIS A 63 24.88 14.79 -22.34
C HIS A 63 24.53 16.15 -21.69
N ARG A 64 23.22 16.43 -21.52
CA ARG A 64 22.66 17.67 -20.95
C ARG A 64 21.62 17.31 -19.88
N PRO A 65 22.00 17.11 -18.61
CA PRO A 65 21.07 16.71 -17.57
C PRO A 65 20.04 17.81 -17.27
N LEU A 66 18.78 17.41 -17.11
CA LEU A 66 17.67 18.30 -16.76
C LEU A 66 17.56 18.39 -15.24
N ILE A 67 18.18 19.41 -14.63
CA ILE A 67 18.24 19.53 -13.15
C ILE A 67 16.85 19.64 -12.51
N TRP A 68 15.89 20.23 -13.21
CA TRP A 68 14.51 20.37 -12.75
C TRP A 68 13.69 19.07 -12.79
N SER A 69 14.13 18.04 -13.54
CA SER A 69 13.33 16.81 -13.70
C SER A 69 13.26 16.01 -12.40
N ASP A 70 14.36 15.96 -11.65
CA ASP A 70 14.44 15.20 -10.40
C ASP A 70 13.53 15.82 -9.33
N GLU A 71 13.51 17.16 -9.27
CA GLU A 71 12.66 17.90 -8.36
C GLU A 71 11.18 17.78 -8.73
N LEU A 72 10.82 18.00 -10.00
CA LEU A 72 9.45 17.83 -10.46
C LEU A 72 8.94 16.40 -10.25
N ALA A 73 9.77 15.39 -10.53
CA ALA A 73 9.43 14.00 -10.28
C ALA A 73 9.16 13.74 -8.79
N SER A 74 9.98 14.28 -7.87
CA SER A 74 9.73 14.14 -6.43
C SER A 74 8.39 14.73 -5.96
N ILE A 75 7.96 15.84 -6.58
CA ILE A 75 6.69 16.49 -6.28
C ILE A 75 5.52 15.65 -6.79
N LEU A 76 5.58 15.22 -8.06
CA LEU A 76 4.55 14.38 -8.67
C LEU A 76 4.45 13.02 -7.96
N PHE A 77 5.57 12.49 -7.48
CA PHE A 77 5.62 11.22 -6.76
C PHE A 77 4.89 11.28 -5.44
N LEU A 78 5.05 12.37 -4.69
CA LEU A 78 4.33 12.54 -3.44
C LEU A 78 2.81 12.60 -3.67
N TRP A 79 2.38 13.31 -4.71
CA TRP A 79 0.98 13.31 -5.13
C TRP A 79 0.50 11.92 -5.54
N LEU A 80 1.29 11.21 -6.35
CA LEU A 80 1.00 9.84 -6.76
C LEU A 80 0.89 8.90 -5.55
N ALA A 81 1.83 8.98 -4.61
CA ALA A 81 1.85 8.16 -3.41
C ALA A 81 0.62 8.40 -2.53
N MET A 82 0.23 9.67 -2.34
CA MET A 82 -0.94 10.04 -1.53
C MET A 82 -2.27 9.66 -2.19
N LEU A 83 -2.43 9.90 -3.50
CA LEU A 83 -3.61 9.46 -4.24
C LEU A 83 -3.67 7.92 -4.35
N GLY A 84 -2.52 7.27 -4.59
CA GLY A 84 -2.37 5.82 -4.60
C GLY A 84 -2.74 5.19 -3.25
N ALA A 85 -2.34 5.81 -2.14
CA ALA A 85 -2.74 5.40 -0.80
C ALA A 85 -4.27 5.49 -0.61
N ALA A 86 -4.92 6.53 -1.15
CA ALA A 86 -6.37 6.65 -1.14
C ALA A 86 -7.08 5.57 -1.99
N VAL A 87 -6.55 5.27 -3.19
CA VAL A 87 -7.07 4.16 -4.03
C VAL A 87 -6.91 2.82 -3.32
N ALA A 88 -5.74 2.55 -2.74
CA ALA A 88 -5.47 1.33 -1.98
C ALA A 88 -6.39 1.22 -0.75
N PHE A 89 -6.73 2.34 -0.11
CA PHE A 89 -7.65 2.37 1.02
C PHE A 89 -9.06 1.95 0.59
N ARG A 90 -9.57 2.55 -0.50
CA ARG A 90 -10.87 2.20 -1.08
C ARG A 90 -10.94 0.72 -1.48
N ARG A 91 -9.87 0.17 -2.03
CA ARG A 91 -9.79 -1.26 -2.43
C ARG A 91 -9.49 -2.23 -1.28
N SER A 92 -9.27 -1.73 -0.05
CA SER A 92 -8.83 -2.53 1.10
C SER A 92 -7.51 -3.28 0.87
N GLU A 93 -6.62 -2.71 0.05
CA GLU A 93 -5.32 -3.28 -0.33
C GLU A 93 -4.18 -2.82 0.58
N HIS A 94 -4.45 -1.95 1.56
CA HIS A 94 -3.44 -1.63 2.59
C HIS A 94 -3.01 -2.90 3.31
N MET A 95 -1.72 -3.00 3.59
CA MET A 95 -1.16 -4.17 4.26
C MET A 95 -1.74 -4.32 5.67
N ARG A 96 -2.38 -5.47 5.93
CA ARG A 96 -3.06 -5.82 7.18
C ARG A 96 -2.63 -7.21 7.62
N MET A 97 -2.52 -7.43 8.92
CA MET A 97 -2.37 -8.79 9.45
C MET A 97 -3.77 -9.41 9.55
N THR A 98 -4.07 -10.34 8.64
CA THR A 98 -5.40 -10.97 8.54
C THR A 98 -5.47 -12.36 9.16
N ALA A 99 -4.35 -12.98 9.55
CA ALA A 99 -4.32 -14.36 10.05
C ALA A 99 -5.18 -14.54 11.32
N VAL A 100 -5.05 -13.64 12.30
CA VAL A 100 -5.87 -13.70 13.53
C VAL A 100 -7.32 -13.35 13.24
N VAL A 101 -7.58 -12.34 12.41
CA VAL A 101 -8.93 -11.93 12.02
C VAL A 101 -9.66 -13.00 11.19
N ALA A 102 -8.93 -13.76 10.36
CA ALA A 102 -9.47 -14.82 9.52
C ALA A 102 -9.87 -16.06 10.32
N SER A 103 -9.26 -16.27 11.49
CA SER A 103 -9.64 -17.35 12.42
C SER A 103 -10.88 -17.04 13.25
N ALA A 104 -11.34 -15.78 13.26
CA ALA A 104 -12.49 -15.35 14.03
C ALA A 104 -13.82 -15.69 13.31
N GLY A 105 -14.88 -15.90 14.09
CA GLY A 105 -16.23 -16.14 13.54
C GLY A 105 -16.74 -14.95 12.69
N PRO A 106 -17.74 -15.17 11.80
CA PRO A 106 -18.18 -14.17 10.82
C PRO A 106 -18.58 -12.81 11.44
N ALA A 107 -19.27 -12.83 12.58
CA ALA A 107 -19.70 -11.61 13.27
C ALA A 107 -18.51 -10.83 13.88
N MET A 108 -17.56 -11.54 14.48
CA MET A 108 -16.36 -10.90 15.06
C MET A 108 -15.46 -10.32 13.96
N ARG A 109 -15.33 -11.01 12.82
CA ARG A 109 -14.58 -10.50 11.67
C ARG A 109 -15.18 -9.19 11.14
N ALA A 110 -16.51 -9.14 10.97
CA ALA A 110 -17.20 -7.92 10.55
C ALA A 110 -16.99 -6.76 11.55
N TYR A 111 -17.06 -7.06 12.86
CA TYR A 111 -16.76 -6.07 13.90
C TYR A 111 -15.31 -5.57 13.85
N LEU A 112 -14.32 -6.46 13.77
CA LEU A 112 -12.89 -6.10 13.70
C LEU A 112 -12.57 -5.29 12.43
N ASP A 113 -13.18 -5.60 11.29
CA ASP A 113 -13.03 -4.80 10.06
C ASP A 113 -13.60 -3.38 10.21
N LEU A 114 -14.72 -3.22 10.92
CA LEU A 114 -15.28 -1.91 11.24
C LEU A 114 -14.42 -1.15 12.25
N VAL A 115 -13.94 -1.81 13.31
CA VAL A 115 -12.98 -1.23 14.28
C VAL A 115 -11.72 -0.77 13.56
N ALA A 116 -11.18 -1.58 12.64
CA ALA A 116 -10.02 -1.22 11.83
C ALA A 116 -10.25 0.04 10.98
N THR A 117 -11.44 0.16 10.38
CA THR A 117 -11.84 1.33 9.61
C THR A 117 -12.02 2.56 10.51
N CYS A 118 -12.65 2.40 11.68
CA CYS A 118 -12.83 3.47 12.67
C CYS A 118 -11.49 3.96 13.24
N ALA A 119 -10.55 3.04 13.53
CA ALA A 119 -9.21 3.38 13.99
C ALA A 119 -8.45 4.17 12.91
N ALA A 120 -8.48 3.70 11.65
CA ALA A 120 -7.89 4.45 10.54
C ALA A 120 -8.51 5.85 10.39
N LEU A 121 -9.84 5.96 10.46
CA LEU A 121 -10.54 7.25 10.41
C LEU A 121 -10.15 8.16 11.59
N ALA A 122 -10.05 7.62 12.80
CA ALA A 122 -9.62 8.38 13.98
C ALA A 122 -8.20 8.93 13.78
N PHE A 123 -7.26 8.11 13.31
CA PHE A 123 -5.92 8.58 12.98
C PHE A 123 -5.95 9.69 11.92
N LEU A 124 -6.66 9.49 10.80
CA LEU A 124 -6.76 10.47 9.72
C LEU A 124 -7.36 11.80 10.21
N ALA A 125 -8.38 11.75 11.06
CA ALA A 125 -8.97 12.94 11.67
C ALA A 125 -8.02 13.67 12.62
N LEU A 126 -7.16 12.94 13.34
CA LEU A 126 -6.15 13.53 14.23
C LEU A 126 -5.01 14.21 13.46
N ILE A 127 -4.65 13.69 12.27
CA ILE A 127 -3.51 14.20 11.50
C ILE A 127 -3.89 15.23 10.43
N VAL A 128 -5.17 15.40 10.09
CA VAL A 128 -5.59 16.34 9.04
C VAL A 128 -5.18 17.77 9.36
N TRP A 129 -5.37 18.22 10.61
CA TRP A 129 -4.99 19.57 11.02
C TRP A 129 -3.45 19.76 11.02
N PRO A 130 -2.65 18.91 11.71
CA PRO A 130 -1.19 18.96 11.61
C PRO A 130 -0.65 18.91 10.18
N SER A 131 -1.34 18.21 9.27
CA SER A 131 -0.93 18.13 7.86
C SER A 131 -1.19 19.42 7.09
N TRP A 132 -2.23 20.16 7.46
CA TRP A 132 -2.49 21.50 6.91
C TRP A 132 -1.47 22.51 7.42
N ASP A 133 -1.18 22.50 8.73
CA ASP A 133 -0.16 23.36 9.33
C ASP A 133 1.21 23.12 8.69
N TYR A 134 1.60 21.84 8.50
CA TYR A 134 2.84 21.48 7.78
C TYR A 134 2.88 22.07 6.37
N ALA A 135 1.81 21.92 5.59
CA ALA A 135 1.75 22.44 4.22
C ALA A 135 1.81 23.98 4.18
N TYR A 136 1.24 24.64 5.18
CA TYR A 136 1.32 26.09 5.33
C TYR A 136 2.74 26.55 5.70
N GLU A 137 3.42 25.87 6.63
CA GLU A 137 4.81 26.19 6.98
C GLU A 137 5.76 26.00 5.79
N GLU A 138 5.55 24.98 4.97
CA GLU A 138 6.30 24.75 3.72
C GLU A 138 6.02 25.80 2.63
N SER A 139 5.01 26.65 2.78
CA SER A 139 4.74 27.73 1.82
C SER A 139 5.79 28.85 1.83
N PHE A 140 6.52 28.98 2.94
CA PHE A 140 7.60 29.96 3.10
C PHE A 140 8.94 29.46 2.53
N ILE A 141 9.01 28.19 2.13
CA ILE A 141 10.21 27.55 1.59
C ILE A 141 10.04 27.40 0.07
N THR A 142 11.07 27.77 -0.69
CA THR A 142 11.10 27.59 -2.15
C THR A 142 12.01 26.44 -2.55
N THR A 143 11.61 25.74 -3.61
CA THR A 143 12.36 24.63 -4.19
C THR A 143 13.62 25.15 -4.92
N PRO A 144 14.81 24.55 -4.72
CA PRO A 144 16.06 25.06 -5.27
C PRO A 144 16.13 25.15 -6.80
N ALA A 145 15.58 24.20 -7.57
CA ALA A 145 15.74 24.20 -9.03
C ALA A 145 14.58 24.91 -9.75
N LEU A 146 13.35 24.63 -9.36
CA LEU A 146 12.13 25.20 -9.96
C LEU A 146 11.75 26.57 -9.40
N GLN A 147 12.30 26.96 -8.24
CA GLN A 147 11.98 28.22 -7.55
C GLN A 147 10.46 28.40 -7.31
N ILE A 148 9.72 27.31 -7.14
CA ILE A 148 8.30 27.32 -6.77
C ILE A 148 8.14 27.15 -5.25
N PRO A 149 7.07 27.67 -4.64
CA PRO A 149 6.79 27.45 -3.23
C PRO A 149 6.52 25.96 -2.95
N ASN A 150 7.09 25.42 -1.86
CA ASN A 150 7.03 23.99 -1.55
C ASN A 150 5.63 23.52 -1.08
N ILE A 151 4.69 24.45 -0.87
CA ILE A 151 3.27 24.15 -0.61
C ILE A 151 2.64 23.23 -1.68
N TRP A 152 3.04 23.37 -2.95
CA TRP A 152 2.52 22.51 -4.03
C TRP A 152 2.88 21.05 -3.84
N ARG A 153 4.03 20.78 -3.22
CA ARG A 153 4.45 19.45 -2.80
C ARG A 153 3.69 19.05 -1.54
N ALA A 154 3.84 19.83 -0.46
CA ALA A 154 3.33 19.47 0.85
C ALA A 154 1.79 19.33 0.90
N ALA A 155 1.05 20.01 0.03
CA ALA A 155 -0.42 19.91 -0.08
C ALA A 155 -0.91 18.51 -0.51
N ALA A 156 -0.04 17.66 -1.08
CA ALA A 156 -0.38 16.27 -1.38
C ALA A 156 -0.81 15.49 -0.12
N LEU A 157 -0.17 15.79 1.02
CA LEU A 157 -0.43 15.13 2.30
C LEU A 157 -1.86 15.38 2.82
N PRO A 158 -2.30 16.64 3.08
CA PRO A 158 -3.66 16.90 3.53
C PRO A 158 -4.69 16.45 2.49
N ALA A 159 -4.43 16.59 1.19
CA ALA A 159 -5.34 16.13 0.15
C ALA A 159 -5.57 14.61 0.22
N GLY A 160 -4.51 13.80 0.29
CA GLY A 160 -4.64 12.35 0.41
C GLY A 160 -5.27 11.89 1.72
N ILE A 161 -4.95 12.55 2.84
CA ILE A 161 -5.55 12.29 4.15
C ILE A 161 -7.06 12.53 4.10
N CYS A 162 -7.51 13.66 3.56
CA CYS A 162 -8.92 14.00 3.40
C CYS A 162 -9.65 12.99 2.50
N LEU A 163 -9.04 12.56 1.38
CA LEU A 163 -9.61 11.56 0.48
C LEU A 163 -9.75 10.19 1.16
N MET A 164 -8.73 9.74 1.89
CA MET A 164 -8.79 8.51 2.68
C MET A 164 -9.88 8.59 3.76
N ALA A 165 -9.99 9.73 4.45
CA ALA A 165 -11.03 9.94 5.46
C ALA A 165 -12.43 9.89 4.86
N ALA A 166 -12.62 10.48 3.67
CA ALA A 166 -13.87 10.41 2.93
C ALA A 166 -14.23 8.97 2.53
N PHE A 167 -13.28 8.18 2.03
CA PHE A 167 -13.52 6.76 1.72
C PHE A 167 -13.83 5.94 2.98
N ALA A 168 -13.15 6.21 4.11
CA ALA A 168 -13.44 5.56 5.38
C ALA A 168 -14.86 5.89 5.87
N LEU A 169 -15.28 7.16 5.78
CA LEU A 169 -16.63 7.57 6.16
C LEU A 169 -17.69 6.93 5.26
N LEU A 170 -17.50 6.92 3.94
CA LEU A 170 -18.40 6.25 3.00
C LEU A 170 -18.51 4.76 3.28
N ARG A 171 -17.41 4.09 3.62
CA ARG A 171 -17.40 2.68 4.02
C ARG A 171 -18.23 2.42 5.28
N LEU A 172 -18.12 3.28 6.29
CA LEU A 172 -18.92 3.19 7.52
C LEU A 172 -20.41 3.45 7.26
N LEU A 173 -20.74 4.45 6.42
CA LEU A 173 -22.12 4.79 6.07
C LEU A 173 -22.82 3.71 5.23
N ARG A 174 -22.07 2.90 4.50
CA ARG A 174 -22.59 1.78 3.70
C ARG A 174 -22.71 0.48 4.48
N ALA A 175 -22.13 0.38 5.67
CA ALA A 175 -22.23 -0.83 6.48
C ALA A 175 -23.71 -1.05 6.86
N ALA A 176 -24.22 -2.26 6.61
CA ALA A 176 -25.63 -2.58 6.77
C ALA A 176 -26.08 -2.55 8.25
N ASP A 177 -25.19 -2.88 9.17
CA ASP A 177 -25.49 -3.03 10.59
C ASP A 177 -25.07 -1.80 11.39
N VAL A 178 -25.94 -0.79 11.47
CA VAL A 178 -25.71 0.47 12.21
C VAL A 178 -25.31 0.21 13.66
N ARG A 179 -25.83 -0.84 14.29
CA ARG A 179 -25.48 -1.23 15.66
C ARG A 179 -23.99 -1.59 15.77
N ILE A 180 -23.46 -2.38 14.83
CA ILE A 180 -22.06 -2.80 14.83
C ILE A 180 -21.16 -1.59 14.57
N VAL A 181 -21.53 -0.72 13.61
CA VAL A 181 -20.83 0.55 13.35
C VAL A 181 -20.76 1.40 14.61
N LEU A 182 -21.90 1.61 15.29
CA LEU A 182 -21.95 2.42 16.50
C LEU A 182 -21.07 1.81 17.60
N THR A 183 -21.13 0.50 17.81
CA THR A 183 -20.25 -0.17 18.80
C THR A 183 -18.77 -0.04 18.46
N ALA A 184 -18.39 -0.08 17.17
CA ALA A 184 -17.02 0.08 16.74
C ALA A 184 -16.52 1.53 16.89
N VAL A 185 -17.36 2.52 16.58
CA VAL A 185 -17.05 3.93 16.81
C VAL A 185 -16.89 4.21 18.30
N ILE A 186 -17.82 3.72 19.13
CA ILE A 186 -17.77 3.89 20.58
C ILE A 186 -16.52 3.20 21.15
N SER A 187 -16.18 1.97 20.72
CA SER A 187 -15.00 1.29 21.25
C SER A 187 -13.71 2.03 20.94
N VAL A 188 -13.55 2.54 19.72
CA VAL A 188 -12.39 3.39 19.37
C VAL A 188 -12.40 4.69 20.15
N ALA A 189 -13.54 5.37 20.26
CA ALA A 189 -13.65 6.63 21.03
C ALA A 189 -13.33 6.43 22.52
N VAL A 190 -13.78 5.33 23.12
CA VAL A 190 -13.47 4.95 24.50
C VAL A 190 -11.99 4.70 24.66
N ILE A 191 -11.34 3.95 23.75
CA ILE A 191 -9.90 3.71 23.81
C ILE A 191 -9.13 5.03 23.74
N VAL A 192 -9.45 5.90 22.77
CA VAL A 192 -8.81 7.22 22.64
C VAL A 192 -9.04 8.07 23.89
N GLY A 193 -10.26 8.09 24.42
CA GLY A 193 -10.61 8.81 25.64
C GLY A 193 -9.84 8.30 26.87
N LEU A 194 -9.72 6.98 27.03
CA LEU A 194 -8.96 6.35 28.11
C LEU A 194 -7.48 6.75 28.06
N PHE A 195 -6.87 6.75 26.87
CA PHE A 195 -5.49 7.21 26.69
C PHE A 195 -5.32 8.71 27.01
N TRP A 196 -6.31 9.52 26.64
CA TRP A 196 -6.30 10.96 26.95
C TRP A 196 -6.42 11.22 28.47
N LEU A 197 -7.30 10.49 29.17
CA LEU A 197 -7.42 10.52 30.63
C LEU A 197 -6.19 9.96 31.35
N ALA A 198 -5.47 9.02 30.74
CA ALA A 198 -4.23 8.45 31.28
C ALA A 198 -3.00 9.34 31.08
N GLN A 199 -3.13 10.48 30.37
CA GLN A 199 -2.05 11.43 30.14
C GLN A 199 -1.20 11.79 31.38
N PRO A 200 -1.76 12.13 32.57
CA PRO A 200 -0.95 12.48 33.74
C PRO A 200 -0.11 11.31 34.26
N TYR A 201 -0.56 10.07 34.08
CA TYR A 201 0.17 8.86 34.50
C TYR A 201 1.23 8.44 33.48
N LEU A 202 1.05 8.78 32.21
CA LEU A 202 1.99 8.43 31.14
C LEU A 202 3.24 9.33 31.13
N ARG A 203 3.07 10.64 31.34
CA ARG A 203 4.20 11.61 31.34
C ARG A 203 5.40 11.24 32.24
N PRO A 204 5.24 10.74 33.48
CA PRO A 204 6.38 10.42 34.34
C PRO A 204 7.12 9.13 33.97
N LEU A 205 6.55 8.25 33.14
CA LEU A 205 7.11 6.90 32.87
C LEU A 205 8.36 6.89 31.97
N GLY A 206 8.79 8.05 31.46
CA GLY A 206 10.01 8.17 30.65
C GLY A 206 10.00 7.24 29.43
N ASN A 207 11.05 6.43 29.28
CA ASN A 207 11.25 5.54 28.13
C ASN A 207 10.28 4.34 28.10
N LEU A 208 9.62 3.99 29.21
CA LEU A 208 8.64 2.89 29.22
C LEU A 208 7.44 3.20 28.32
N ASN A 209 7.12 4.48 28.11
CA ASN A 209 6.09 4.90 27.17
C ASN A 209 6.37 4.43 25.73
N LEU A 210 7.65 4.35 25.32
CA LEU A 210 7.99 3.81 24.00
C LEU A 210 7.55 2.36 23.87
N VAL A 211 7.73 1.53 24.91
CA VAL A 211 7.29 0.13 24.89
C VAL A 211 5.76 0.04 24.88
N ILE A 212 5.08 0.87 25.69
CA ILE A 212 3.61 0.87 25.77
C ILE A 212 2.99 1.25 24.42
N PHE A 213 3.44 2.34 23.79
CA PHE A 213 2.87 2.78 22.53
C PHE A 213 3.36 1.94 21.34
N PHE A 214 4.66 1.66 21.24
CA PHE A 214 5.20 0.96 20.07
C PHE A 214 4.91 -0.54 20.08
N VAL A 215 5.08 -1.22 21.21
CA VAL A 215 4.82 -2.67 21.30
C VAL A 215 3.35 -2.91 21.65
N GLY A 216 2.84 -2.21 22.67
CA GLY A 216 1.47 -2.39 23.14
C GLY A 216 0.43 -1.90 22.14
N VAL A 217 0.37 -0.58 21.89
CA VAL A 217 -0.66 0.03 21.04
C VAL A 217 -0.50 -0.40 19.58
N ALA A 218 0.68 -0.28 18.98
CA ALA A 218 0.86 -0.66 17.58
C ALA A 218 0.65 -2.18 17.38
N GLY A 219 1.18 -3.01 18.30
CA GLY A 219 0.96 -4.45 18.28
C GLY A 219 -0.52 -4.80 18.36
N PHE A 220 -1.25 -4.22 19.32
CA PHE A 220 -2.70 -4.42 19.45
C PHE A 220 -3.45 -4.02 18.18
N CYS A 221 -3.15 -2.85 17.60
CA CYS A 221 -3.77 -2.41 16.34
C CYS A 221 -3.49 -3.40 15.20
N VAL A 222 -2.25 -3.87 15.05
CA VAL A 222 -1.88 -4.83 14.00
C VAL A 222 -2.60 -6.17 14.20
N PHE A 223 -2.66 -6.69 15.43
CA PHE A 223 -3.36 -7.95 15.74
C PHE A 223 -4.89 -7.84 15.60
N ALA A 224 -5.47 -6.66 15.88
CA ALA A 224 -6.86 -6.35 15.61
C ALA A 224 -7.18 -6.19 14.11
N GLY A 225 -6.17 -6.27 13.24
CA GLY A 225 -6.32 -6.15 11.80
C GLY A 225 -6.46 -4.71 11.31
N VAL A 226 -6.08 -3.71 12.10
CA VAL A 226 -5.90 -2.33 11.62
C VAL A 226 -4.79 -2.33 10.56
N PRO A 227 -4.93 -1.63 9.41
CA PRO A 227 -3.83 -1.53 8.46
C PRO A 227 -2.58 -0.95 9.11
N ILE A 228 -1.44 -1.56 8.79
CA ILE A 228 -0.20 -1.41 9.55
C ILE A 228 0.22 0.07 9.63
N ALA A 229 0.13 0.80 8.53
CA ALA A 229 0.46 2.22 8.47
C ALA A 229 -0.35 3.07 9.48
N PHE A 230 -1.67 2.84 9.56
CA PHE A 230 -2.53 3.58 10.49
C PHE A 230 -2.33 3.13 11.95
N GLY A 231 -2.06 1.84 12.19
CA GLY A 231 -1.76 1.33 13.52
C GLY A 231 -0.47 1.93 14.11
N PHE A 232 0.60 1.95 13.32
CA PHE A 232 1.84 2.65 13.71
C PHE A 232 1.64 4.16 13.83
N GLY A 233 0.89 4.77 12.92
CA GLY A 233 0.55 6.19 12.98
C GLY A 233 -0.17 6.57 14.27
N LEU A 234 -1.19 5.79 14.68
CA LEU A 234 -1.91 5.98 15.94
C LEU A 234 -1.00 5.86 17.16
N ALA A 235 -0.12 4.86 17.17
CA ALA A 235 0.84 4.67 18.26
C ALA A 235 1.82 5.85 18.37
N ILE A 236 2.37 6.32 17.25
CA ILE A 236 3.31 7.44 17.22
C ILE A 236 2.60 8.74 17.61
N PHE A 237 1.42 9.00 17.04
CA PHE A 237 0.63 10.19 17.39
C PHE A 237 0.28 10.20 18.88
N GLY A 238 -0.19 9.07 19.43
CA GLY A 238 -0.49 8.93 20.85
C GLY A 238 0.74 9.18 21.73
N TYR A 239 1.89 8.64 21.36
CA TYR A 239 3.15 8.88 22.07
C TYR A 239 3.55 10.37 22.07
N LEU A 240 3.54 11.02 20.90
CA LEU A 240 3.92 12.43 20.77
C LEU A 240 2.94 13.35 21.51
N ALA A 241 1.63 13.13 21.34
CA ALA A 241 0.61 14.01 21.90
C ALA A 241 0.43 13.86 23.43
N LEU A 242 0.59 12.64 23.97
CA LEU A 242 0.30 12.37 25.38
C LEU A 242 1.55 12.44 26.26
N THR A 243 2.68 11.98 25.75
CA THR A 243 3.90 11.79 26.55
C THR A 243 4.90 12.94 26.37
N THR A 244 4.95 13.55 25.19
CA THR A 244 6.03 14.46 24.79
C THR A 244 5.51 15.89 24.62
N ARG A 245 6.43 16.87 24.59
CA ARG A 245 6.14 18.28 24.26
C ARG A 245 6.46 18.63 22.79
N THR A 246 6.94 17.65 22.03
CA THR A 246 7.30 17.82 20.62
C THR A 246 6.05 18.06 19.78
N PRO A 247 6.06 19.01 18.84
CA PRO A 247 4.93 19.26 17.94
C PRO A 247 4.54 17.98 17.17
N VAL A 248 3.23 17.70 17.11
CA VAL A 248 2.70 16.56 16.35
C VAL A 248 2.94 16.66 14.85
N MET A 249 3.21 17.87 14.35
CA MET A 249 3.59 18.14 12.97
C MET A 249 4.89 17.42 12.54
N VAL A 250 5.78 17.08 13.48
CA VAL A 250 6.99 16.29 13.19
C VAL A 250 6.63 14.94 12.57
N LEU A 251 5.50 14.33 12.95
CA LEU A 251 5.02 13.10 12.32
C LEU A 251 4.79 13.30 10.81
N ILE A 252 4.15 14.41 10.44
CA ILE A 252 3.87 14.74 9.03
C ILE A 252 5.16 15.00 8.26
N GLY A 253 6.09 15.78 8.83
CA GLY A 253 7.38 16.02 8.19
C GLY A 253 8.19 14.75 7.94
N ARG A 254 8.16 13.79 8.88
CA ARG A 254 8.79 12.47 8.67
C ARG A 254 8.08 11.61 7.65
N MET A 255 6.76 11.74 7.53
CA MET A 255 5.99 11.10 6.45
C MET A 255 6.37 11.69 5.08
N ASP A 256 6.47 13.02 4.98
CA ASP A 256 6.93 13.72 3.77
C ASP A 256 8.32 13.24 3.34
N GLU A 257 9.30 13.32 4.26
CA GLU A 257 10.70 12.93 4.02
C GLU A 257 10.82 11.46 3.60
N GLY A 258 10.04 10.57 4.23
CA GLY A 258 10.02 9.14 3.89
C GLY A 258 9.46 8.87 2.49
N MET A 259 8.46 9.64 2.04
CA MET A 259 7.84 9.48 0.73
C MET A 259 8.58 10.20 -0.40
N SER A 260 9.29 11.29 -0.11
CA SER A 260 10.05 12.07 -1.10
C SER A 260 11.47 11.54 -1.36
N HIS A 261 11.77 10.30 -0.98
CA HIS A 261 13.10 9.73 -1.18
C HIS A 261 13.37 9.43 -2.67
N LEU A 262 14.45 9.96 -3.25
CA LEU A 262 14.80 9.79 -4.68
C LEU A 262 14.84 8.33 -5.15
N ILE A 263 15.19 7.40 -4.25
CA ILE A 263 15.17 5.96 -4.56
C ILE A 263 13.75 5.47 -4.90
N LEU A 264 12.70 6.03 -4.31
CA LEU A 264 11.32 5.63 -4.59
C LEU A 264 10.86 6.04 -6.01
N LEU A 265 11.47 7.09 -6.59
CA LEU A 265 11.25 7.46 -8.00
C LEU A 265 11.68 6.38 -8.98
N SER A 266 12.52 5.44 -8.55
CA SER A 266 12.86 4.28 -9.38
C SER A 266 11.70 3.29 -9.53
N VAL A 267 10.72 3.27 -8.60
CA VAL A 267 9.61 2.31 -8.60
C VAL A 267 8.75 2.44 -9.86
N PRO A 268 8.25 3.63 -10.27
CA PRO A 268 7.52 3.79 -11.53
C PRO A 268 8.31 3.31 -12.76
N LEU A 269 9.61 3.64 -12.84
CA LEU A 269 10.45 3.24 -13.96
C LEU A 269 10.68 1.72 -13.99
N PHE A 270 10.83 1.09 -12.84
CA PHE A 270 10.95 -0.36 -12.72
C PHE A 270 9.66 -1.09 -13.06
N VAL A 271 8.51 -0.58 -12.61
CA VAL A 271 7.19 -1.09 -13.02
C VAL A 271 7.03 -0.98 -14.54
N PHE A 272 7.40 0.17 -15.12
CA PHE A 272 7.39 0.38 -16.57
C PHE A 272 8.32 -0.60 -17.31
N LEU A 273 9.54 -0.79 -16.82
CA LEU A 273 10.49 -1.76 -17.36
C LEU A 273 9.94 -3.20 -17.30
N GLY A 274 9.30 -3.58 -16.18
CA GLY A 274 8.64 -4.87 -16.03
C GLY A 274 7.56 -5.09 -17.09
N LEU A 275 6.72 -4.09 -17.33
CA LEU A 275 5.70 -4.14 -18.37
C LEU A 275 6.30 -4.22 -19.79
N LEU A 276 7.41 -3.52 -20.06
CA LEU A 276 8.12 -3.66 -21.34
C LEU A 276 8.67 -5.08 -21.56
N ILE A 277 9.27 -5.68 -20.52
CA ILE A 277 9.78 -7.06 -20.56
C ILE A 277 8.65 -8.07 -20.79
N GLU A 278 7.48 -7.82 -20.21
CA GLU A 278 6.29 -8.64 -20.40
C GLU A 278 5.73 -8.51 -21.83
N MET A 279 5.53 -7.28 -22.31
CA MET A 279 4.96 -7.00 -23.64
C MET A 279 5.86 -7.47 -24.78
N THR A 280 7.19 -7.35 -24.63
CA THR A 280 8.16 -7.84 -25.63
C THR A 280 8.27 -9.36 -25.67
N GLY A 281 7.64 -10.09 -24.74
CA GLY A 281 7.72 -11.56 -24.65
C GLY A 281 9.06 -12.08 -24.11
N MET A 282 9.98 -11.20 -23.71
CA MET A 282 11.25 -11.59 -23.10
C MET A 282 11.04 -12.42 -21.83
N ALA A 283 10.04 -12.06 -21.02
CA ALA A 283 9.67 -12.85 -19.82
C ALA A 283 9.36 -14.31 -20.16
N ARG A 284 8.56 -14.57 -21.20
CA ARG A 284 8.23 -15.93 -21.66
C ARG A 284 9.47 -16.69 -22.14
N ALA A 285 10.35 -16.02 -22.90
CA ALA A 285 11.60 -16.62 -23.37
C ALA A 285 12.53 -17.03 -22.22
N MET A 286 12.68 -16.17 -21.21
CA MET A 286 13.50 -16.45 -20.02
C MET A 286 12.97 -17.66 -19.23
N VAL A 287 11.65 -17.76 -19.06
CA VAL A 287 11.01 -18.88 -18.35
C VAL A 287 11.15 -20.18 -19.14
N ALA A 288 10.97 -20.15 -20.46
CA ALA A 288 11.18 -21.32 -21.31
C ALA A 288 12.63 -21.83 -21.25
N PHE A 289 13.61 -20.93 -21.21
CA PHE A 289 15.02 -21.26 -21.04
C PHE A 289 15.31 -21.87 -19.65
N LEU A 290 14.78 -21.29 -18.58
CA LEU A 290 14.92 -21.88 -17.24
C LEU A 290 14.27 -23.26 -17.15
N ALA A 291 13.13 -23.44 -17.82
CA ALA A 291 12.42 -24.71 -17.87
C ALA A 291 13.15 -25.78 -18.68
N SER A 292 13.87 -25.44 -19.75
CA SER A 292 14.70 -26.41 -20.48
C SER A 292 15.92 -26.84 -19.66
N LEU A 293 16.50 -25.93 -18.87
CA LEU A 293 17.65 -26.19 -18.01
C LEU A 293 17.30 -27.04 -16.78
N LEU A 294 16.21 -26.68 -16.08
CA LEU A 294 15.87 -27.22 -14.76
C LEU A 294 14.61 -28.10 -14.74
N GLY A 295 13.86 -28.19 -15.85
CA GLY A 295 12.62 -28.97 -15.90
C GLY A 295 12.83 -30.49 -15.79
N HIS A 296 14.03 -30.98 -16.10
CA HIS A 296 14.37 -32.40 -16.11
C HIS A 296 14.65 -32.99 -14.72
N VAL A 297 14.86 -32.16 -13.69
CA VAL A 297 15.10 -32.64 -12.32
C VAL A 297 13.78 -32.87 -11.57
N ARG A 298 13.77 -33.82 -10.63
CA ARG A 298 12.61 -34.07 -9.74
C ARG A 298 12.29 -32.80 -8.95
N GLY A 299 11.07 -32.28 -9.09
CA GLY A 299 10.67 -30.98 -8.52
C GLY A 299 11.12 -29.76 -9.33
N GLY A 300 11.65 -29.97 -10.55
CA GLY A 300 12.20 -28.95 -11.44
C GLY A 300 11.28 -27.76 -11.69
N LEU A 301 9.97 -28.01 -11.77
CA LEU A 301 8.98 -26.95 -11.97
C LEU A 301 8.96 -25.92 -10.82
N HIS A 302 9.19 -26.35 -9.58
CA HIS A 302 9.32 -25.42 -8.44
C HIS A 302 10.64 -24.64 -8.48
N TYR A 303 11.74 -25.28 -8.91
CA TYR A 303 13.02 -24.60 -9.13
C TYR A 303 12.94 -23.55 -10.25
N VAL A 304 12.17 -23.82 -11.31
CA VAL A 304 11.91 -22.86 -12.38
C VAL A 304 11.14 -21.65 -11.87
N LEU A 305 10.13 -21.83 -11.02
CA LEU A 305 9.39 -20.74 -10.38
C LEU A 305 10.30 -19.86 -9.53
N VAL A 306 11.07 -20.48 -8.63
CA VAL A 306 12.00 -19.75 -7.75
C VAL A 306 13.08 -19.06 -8.59
N GLY A 307 13.66 -19.75 -9.57
CA GLY A 307 14.69 -19.21 -10.46
C GLY A 307 14.20 -18.06 -11.33
N ALA A 308 13.00 -18.18 -11.91
CA ALA A 308 12.37 -17.11 -12.68
C ALA A 308 12.10 -15.90 -11.79
N MET A 309 11.66 -16.13 -10.54
CA MET A 309 11.43 -15.04 -9.59
C MET A 309 12.72 -14.34 -9.17
N TYR A 310 13.80 -15.08 -8.92
CA TYR A 310 15.11 -14.48 -8.65
C TYR A 310 15.63 -13.67 -9.84
N LEU A 311 15.48 -14.20 -11.05
CA LEU A 311 15.99 -13.60 -12.27
C LEU A 311 15.23 -12.32 -12.62
N VAL A 312 13.89 -12.32 -12.53
CA VAL A 312 13.08 -11.11 -12.76
C VAL A 312 13.23 -10.10 -11.63
N SER A 313 13.27 -10.56 -10.36
CA SER A 313 13.47 -9.66 -9.21
C SER A 313 14.86 -9.02 -9.20
N GLY A 314 15.86 -9.67 -9.80
CA GLY A 314 17.18 -9.10 -10.04
C GLY A 314 17.17 -7.91 -11.01
N ILE A 315 16.25 -7.90 -11.98
CA ILE A 315 16.16 -6.87 -13.03
C ILE A 315 15.22 -5.74 -12.62
N SER A 316 14.04 -6.06 -12.10
CA SER A 316 13.00 -5.08 -11.77
C SER A 316 13.17 -4.47 -10.38
N GLY A 317 13.88 -5.11 -9.45
CA GLY A 317 14.31 -4.47 -8.20
C GLY A 317 13.19 -4.14 -7.20
N ALA A 318 11.91 -4.35 -7.54
CA ALA A 318 10.73 -4.05 -6.74
C ALA A 318 9.86 -5.31 -6.53
N LYS A 319 9.95 -5.89 -5.32
CA LYS A 319 9.36 -7.21 -4.99
C LYS A 319 7.86 -7.34 -5.26
N ALA A 320 7.08 -6.29 -4.98
CA ALA A 320 5.63 -6.32 -5.23
C ALA A 320 5.31 -6.20 -6.73
N ALA A 321 6.09 -5.41 -7.47
CA ALA A 321 5.96 -5.30 -8.92
C ALA A 321 6.38 -6.60 -9.63
N ASP A 322 7.44 -7.25 -9.16
CA ASP A 322 7.92 -8.53 -9.68
C ASP A 322 6.82 -9.60 -9.59
N MET A 323 6.13 -9.66 -8.46
CA MET A 323 5.06 -10.62 -8.21
C MET A 323 3.84 -10.33 -9.09
N ALA A 324 3.47 -9.06 -9.24
CA ALA A 324 2.35 -8.62 -10.07
C ALA A 324 2.60 -8.83 -11.57
N ALA A 325 3.84 -8.68 -12.03
CA ALA A 325 4.22 -8.87 -13.44
C ALA A 325 4.47 -10.34 -13.79
N VAL A 326 5.08 -11.12 -12.90
CA VAL A 326 5.49 -12.50 -13.21
C VAL A 326 4.36 -13.50 -12.96
N ALA A 327 3.57 -13.34 -11.91
CA ALA A 327 2.55 -14.34 -11.57
C ALA A 327 1.53 -14.57 -12.70
N PRO A 328 0.98 -13.55 -13.40
CA PRO A 328 0.03 -13.75 -14.50
C PRO A 328 0.61 -14.48 -15.70
N VAL A 329 1.91 -14.32 -15.97
CA VAL A 329 2.61 -14.99 -17.09
C VAL A 329 3.01 -16.40 -16.72
N LEU A 330 3.47 -16.60 -15.49
CA LEU A 330 4.11 -17.83 -15.05
C LEU A 330 3.11 -18.88 -14.57
N PHE A 331 2.00 -18.46 -13.94
CA PHE A 331 0.99 -19.38 -13.41
C PHE A 331 0.29 -20.20 -14.51
N PRO A 332 -0.15 -19.62 -15.64
CA PRO A 332 -0.76 -20.39 -16.72
C PRO A 332 0.20 -21.42 -17.32
N GLU A 333 1.46 -21.03 -17.57
CA GLU A 333 2.50 -21.90 -18.13
C GLU A 333 2.84 -23.07 -17.19
N MET A 334 2.91 -22.82 -15.89
CA MET A 334 3.16 -23.86 -14.89
C MET A 334 1.97 -24.80 -14.69
N LYS A 335 0.74 -24.27 -14.77
CA LYS A 335 -0.49 -25.08 -14.68
C LYS A 335 -0.62 -26.02 -15.88
N GLN A 336 -0.26 -25.55 -17.08
CA GLN A 336 -0.18 -26.42 -18.27
C GLN A 336 0.81 -27.57 -18.12
N ARG A 337 1.83 -27.43 -17.26
CA ARG A 337 2.85 -28.44 -16.97
C ARG A 337 2.56 -29.27 -15.71
N GLY A 338 1.35 -29.18 -15.16
CA GLY A 338 0.88 -30.04 -14.06
C GLY A 338 1.13 -29.53 -12.64
N ALA A 339 1.56 -28.27 -12.46
CA ALA A 339 1.68 -27.68 -11.12
C ALA A 339 0.30 -27.45 -10.48
N ARG A 340 0.18 -27.76 -9.19
CA ARG A 340 -1.04 -27.49 -8.41
C ARG A 340 -1.13 -26.00 -8.06
N PRO A 341 -2.29 -25.34 -8.23
CA PRO A 341 -2.45 -23.92 -7.92
C PRO A 341 -2.09 -23.54 -6.48
N GLY A 342 -2.42 -24.40 -5.51
CA GLY A 342 -2.10 -24.18 -4.10
C GLY A 342 -0.60 -24.09 -3.83
N ASP A 343 0.19 -24.97 -4.46
CA ASP A 343 1.65 -25.00 -4.31
C ASP A 343 2.28 -23.76 -4.95
N LEU A 344 1.75 -23.30 -6.10
CA LEU A 344 2.20 -22.08 -6.77
C LEU A 344 2.00 -20.85 -5.89
N VAL A 345 0.82 -20.71 -5.28
CA VAL A 345 0.51 -19.58 -4.38
C VAL A 345 1.36 -19.65 -3.11
N ALA A 346 1.54 -20.84 -2.53
CA ALA A 346 2.37 -21.04 -1.34
C ALA A 346 3.85 -20.72 -1.60
N LEU A 347 4.39 -21.20 -2.73
CA LEU A 347 5.76 -20.88 -3.16
C LEU A 347 5.91 -19.40 -3.45
N LEU A 348 4.96 -18.79 -4.17
CA LEU A 348 4.98 -17.37 -4.48
C LEU A 348 4.98 -16.53 -3.18
N ALA A 349 4.14 -16.88 -2.20
CA ALA A 349 4.13 -16.25 -0.88
C ALA A 349 5.45 -16.45 -0.12
N ALA A 350 6.05 -17.64 -0.18
CA ALA A 350 7.32 -17.96 0.46
C ALA A 350 8.53 -17.28 -0.23
N THR A 351 8.45 -17.01 -1.53
CA THR A 351 9.44 -16.23 -2.29
C THR A 351 9.25 -14.72 -2.15
N GLY A 352 8.14 -14.27 -1.53
CA GLY A 352 7.77 -12.87 -1.35
C GLY A 352 8.76 -12.03 -0.52
N PRO A 353 8.51 -11.68 0.75
CA PRO A 353 9.35 -10.75 1.47
C PRO A 353 10.61 -11.43 2.04
N ARG A 354 11.45 -12.03 1.19
CA ARG A 354 12.79 -12.46 1.62
C ARG A 354 13.79 -11.30 1.51
N PRO A 355 14.54 -10.95 2.58
CA PRO A 355 15.65 -10.00 2.49
C PRO A 355 16.74 -10.56 1.57
N ARG A 356 17.36 -9.70 0.75
CA ARG A 356 18.45 -10.08 -0.16
C ARG A 356 19.61 -10.71 0.63
N PRO A 357 20.15 -11.88 0.24
CA PRO A 357 21.46 -12.34 0.73
C PRO A 357 22.63 -11.76 -0.08
N PHE A 358 22.38 -11.08 -1.21
CA PHE A 358 23.43 -10.53 -2.09
C PHE A 358 23.35 -9.00 -2.19
N ARG A 359 23.90 -8.31 -1.19
CA ARG A 359 24.49 -6.96 -1.35
C ARG A 359 25.56 -6.76 -0.25
N ARG A 360 26.63 -7.53 -0.38
CA ARG A 360 27.97 -7.15 0.07
C ARG A 360 28.93 -7.48 -1.07
N ALA A 361 28.93 -6.62 -2.08
CA ALA A 361 30.06 -6.44 -2.97
C ALA A 361 29.84 -5.14 -3.74
N SER A 362 30.86 -4.28 -3.63
CA SER A 362 31.21 -3.17 -4.52
C SER A 362 30.93 -1.77 -3.96
N CYS A 363 32.07 -1.09 -3.83
CA CYS A 363 32.34 0.29 -3.42
C CYS A 363 31.55 1.35 -4.17
#